data_AF-A0A6G3XS12-F1
#
_entry.id   AF-A0A6G3XS12-F1
#
_cell.length_a   1.000
_cell.length_b   1.000
_cell.length_c   1.000
_cell.angle_alpha   90.00
_cell.angle_beta   90.00
_cell.angle_gamma   90.00
#
_symmetry.space_group_name_H-M   'P 1'
#
loop_
_entity.id
_entity.type
_entity.pdbx_description
1 polymer ?
#
loop_
_entity_poly.entity_id
_entity_poly.type
_entity_poly.pdbx_seq_one_letter_code
_entity_poly.pdbx_strand_id
1 'polypeptide(L)'
;FASDGGLWIAVFSPAALERAARIHASGRHIPEFFSLPTAIDNSLKNQTYNTPALSTLFLLNEQLKWMNTQGGLDFTTGRTAASSRNLYGWADASKYATPFVTDPAKRSQVIGTI
;
A
#
# COMPACT_ATOMS: atom_id res chain seq x y z
N PHE A 1 5.69 -2.01 -1.89
CA PHE A 1 6.86 -1.16 -2.22
C PHE A 1 8.14 -1.99 -2.45
N ALA A 2 8.07 -3.21 -3.00
CA ALA A 2 9.27 -4.05 -3.19
C ALA A 2 10.22 -4.10 -1.97
N SER A 3 9.62 -4.14 -0.79
CA SER A 3 10.28 -4.17 0.52
C SER A 3 9.69 -5.34 1.32
N ASP A 4 10.19 -5.56 2.52
CA ASP A 4 9.74 -6.62 3.42
C ASP A 4 8.38 -6.30 4.07
N GLY A 5 7.72 -7.35 4.58
CA GLY A 5 6.57 -7.21 5.47
C GLY A 5 6.96 -6.76 6.88
N GLY A 6 5.96 -6.63 7.77
CA GLY A 6 6.19 -6.29 9.18
C GLY A 6 6.06 -4.80 9.53
N LEU A 7 5.73 -3.96 8.56
CA LEU A 7 5.40 -2.54 8.75
C LEU A 7 4.05 -2.22 8.10
N TRP A 8 3.22 -1.42 8.77
CA TRP A 8 2.04 -0.81 8.17
C TRP A 8 2.28 0.68 7.92
N ILE A 9 1.66 1.22 6.88
CA ILE A 9 1.70 2.64 6.52
C ILE A 9 0.26 3.09 6.28
N ALA A 10 -0.13 4.23 6.81
CA ALA A 10 -1.45 4.80 6.60
C ALA A 10 -1.39 6.30 6.37
N VAL A 11 -2.17 6.78 5.41
CA VAL A 11 -2.34 8.21 5.10
C VAL A 11 -3.65 8.66 5.73
N PHE A 12 -3.56 9.50 6.76
CA PHE A 12 -4.73 9.99 7.50
C PHE A 12 -5.18 11.35 6.99
N SER A 13 -6.49 11.51 6.78
CA SER A 13 -7.11 12.83 6.62
C SER A 13 -7.24 13.52 7.98
N PRO A 14 -7.43 14.86 8.03
CA PRO A 14 -7.70 15.57 9.29
C PRO A 14 -8.87 14.97 10.09
N ALA A 15 -9.95 14.57 9.42
CA ALA A 15 -11.10 13.92 10.06
C ALA A 15 -10.75 12.56 10.67
N ALA A 16 -9.83 11.81 10.06
CA ALA A 16 -9.38 10.52 10.58
C ALA A 16 -8.49 10.68 11.83
N LEU A 17 -7.63 11.71 11.85
CA LEU A 17 -6.84 12.07 13.04
C LEU A 17 -7.75 12.49 14.20
N GLU A 18 -8.74 13.36 13.94
CA GLU A 18 -9.71 13.78 14.95
C GLU A 18 -10.51 12.58 15.49
N ARG A 19 -10.92 11.66 14.59
CA ARG A 19 -11.63 10.44 14.98
C ARG A 19 -10.79 9.56 15.90
N ALA A 20 -9.49 9.39 15.61
CA ALA A 20 -8.59 8.62 16.47
C ALA A 20 -8.51 9.23 17.88
N ALA A 21 -8.39 10.56 17.98
CA ALA A 21 -8.40 11.28 19.26
C ALA A 21 -9.73 11.10 20.02
N ARG A 22 -10.89 11.23 19.35
CA ARG A 22 -12.21 11.02 19.97
C ARG A 22 -12.40 9.60 20.49
N ILE A 23 -11.93 8.57 19.77
CA ILE A 23 -11.99 7.17 20.23
C ILE A 23 -11.14 6.99 21.48
N HIS A 24 -9.92 7.52 21.48
CA HIS A 24 -9.03 7.42 22.63
C HIS A 24 -9.62 8.06 23.88
N ALA A 25 -10.19 9.27 23.74
CA ALA A 25 -10.83 9.99 24.83
C ALA A 25 -12.10 9.30 25.39
N SER A 26 -12.68 8.34 24.66
CA SER A 26 -13.90 7.64 25.10
C SER A 26 -13.68 6.62 26.22
N GLY A 27 -12.43 6.33 26.59
CA GLY A 27 -12.09 5.28 27.56
C GLY A 27 -12.19 3.86 26.98
N ARG A 28 -12.41 3.70 25.67
CA ARG A 28 -12.34 2.40 24.99
C ARG A 28 -10.94 1.81 25.20
N HIS A 29 -10.87 0.62 25.79
CA HIS A 29 -9.63 -0.11 25.89
C HIS A 29 -9.12 -0.54 24.50
N ILE A 30 -7.87 -0.18 24.20
CA ILE A 30 -7.12 -0.60 23.02
C ILE A 30 -5.71 -0.94 23.52
N PRO A 31 -5.17 -2.14 23.26
CA PRO A 31 -3.79 -2.46 23.62
C PRO A 31 -2.82 -1.49 22.95
N GLU A 32 -1.76 -1.10 23.66
CA GLU A 32 -0.85 -0.04 23.23
C GLU A 32 -0.23 -0.29 21.85
N PHE A 33 0.08 -1.55 21.53
CA PHE A 33 0.59 -1.97 20.22
C PHE A 33 -0.38 -1.66 19.06
N PHE A 34 -1.68 -1.58 19.34
CA PHE A 34 -2.73 -1.22 18.37
C PHE A 34 -3.25 0.22 18.56
N SER A 35 -2.61 1.02 19.42
CA SER A 35 -3.00 2.40 19.69
C SER A 35 -2.63 3.32 18.53
N LEU A 36 -3.65 3.77 17.77
CA LEU A 36 -3.45 4.82 16.75
C LEU A 36 -2.92 6.13 17.34
N PRO A 37 -3.40 6.67 18.48
CA PRO A 37 -2.81 7.86 19.09
C PRO A 37 -1.31 7.73 19.33
N THR A 38 -0.87 6.58 19.85
CA THR A 38 0.55 6.30 20.10
C THR A 38 1.34 6.23 18.81
N ALA A 39 0.82 5.51 17.80
CA ALA A 39 1.45 5.44 16.49
C ALA A 39 1.54 6.81 15.80
N ILE A 40 0.49 7.64 15.90
CA ILE A 40 0.44 8.99 15.33
C ILE A 40 1.46 9.91 16.02
N ASP A 41 1.49 9.94 17.36
CA ASP A 41 2.43 10.77 18.12
C ASP A 41 3.89 10.42 17.81
N ASN A 42 4.21 9.12 17.69
CA ASN A 42 5.54 8.67 17.26
C ASN A 42 5.82 9.03 15.79
N SER A 43 4.84 8.88 14.88
CA SER A 43 5.01 9.19 13.46
C SER A 43 5.35 10.66 13.22
N LEU A 44 4.74 11.59 13.97
CA LEU A 44 5.04 13.02 13.91
C LEU A 44 6.49 13.36 14.29
N LYS A 45 7.16 12.45 15.01
CA LYS A 45 8.55 12.56 15.48
C LYS A 45 9.52 11.73 14.64
N ASN A 46 9.08 11.19 13.49
CA ASN A 46 9.83 10.23 12.67
C ASN A 46 10.24 8.97 13.45
N GLN A 47 9.35 8.47 14.31
CA GLN A 47 9.55 7.30 15.15
C GLN A 47 8.39 6.31 14.97
N THR A 48 8.62 5.07 15.39
CA THR A 48 7.57 4.08 15.63
C THR A 48 7.52 3.76 17.12
N TYR A 49 6.37 3.28 17.62
CA TYR A 49 6.19 2.97 19.03
C TYR A 49 7.25 2.01 19.59
N ASN A 50 7.54 0.94 18.85
CA ASN A 50 8.59 -0.03 19.14
C ASN A 50 9.61 -0.10 17.99
N THR A 51 10.71 -0.82 18.20
CA THR A 51 11.83 -0.92 17.24
C THR A 51 11.36 -1.43 15.86
N PRO A 52 11.52 -0.63 14.78
CA PRO A 52 11.20 -1.05 13.43
C PRO A 52 12.38 -1.80 12.79
N ALA A 53 12.09 -2.62 11.77
CA ALA A 53 13.13 -3.20 10.94
C ALA A 53 13.76 -2.14 10.01
N LEU A 54 15.07 -1.92 10.14
CA LEU A 54 15.79 -0.93 9.33
C LEU A 54 15.80 -1.30 7.84
N SER A 55 15.92 -2.58 7.51
CA SER A 55 15.89 -3.06 6.10
C SER A 55 14.57 -2.70 5.42
N THR A 56 13.45 -2.89 6.11
CA THR A 56 12.11 -2.57 5.60
C THR A 56 12.00 -1.09 5.25
N LEU A 57 12.45 -0.19 6.14
CA LEU A 57 12.43 1.26 5.91
C LEU A 57 13.39 1.68 4.79
N PHE A 58 14.58 1.11 4.75
CA PHE A 58 15.58 1.40 3.71
C PHE A 58 15.07 1.01 2.32
N LEU A 59 14.61 -0.23 2.14
CA LEU A 59 14.11 -0.72 0.85
C LEU A 59 12.85 0.02 0.41
N LEU A 60 11.96 0.35 1.35
CA LEU A 60 10.79 1.21 1.08
C LEU A 60 11.21 2.57 0.51
N ASN A 61 12.18 3.22 1.15
CA ASN A 61 12.67 4.54 0.73
C ASN A 61 13.33 4.48 -0.66
N GLU A 62 14.15 3.47 -0.93
CA GLU A 62 14.78 3.31 -2.25
C GLU A 62 13.74 3.05 -3.36
N GLN A 63 12.71 2.25 -3.09
CA GLN A 63 11.62 2.07 -4.05
C GLN A 63 10.85 3.37 -4.31
N LEU A 64 10.54 4.15 -3.27
CA LEU A 64 9.84 5.42 -3.40
C LEU A 64 10.66 6.44 -4.21
N LYS A 65 11.96 6.54 -3.95
CA LYS A 65 12.88 7.37 -4.75
C LYS A 65 12.85 6.95 -6.22
N TRP A 66 13.01 5.66 -6.49
CA TRP A 66 12.97 5.15 -7.86
C TRP A 66 11.64 5.51 -8.55
N MET A 67 10.50 5.25 -7.92
CA MET A 67 9.19 5.59 -8.46
C MET A 67 9.08 7.08 -8.79
N ASN A 68 9.48 7.95 -7.85
CA ASN A 68 9.42 9.41 -8.03
C ASN A 68 10.36 9.90 -9.12
N THR A 69 11.59 9.39 -9.20
CA THR A 69 12.56 9.74 -10.25
C THR A 69 12.10 9.32 -11.65
N GLN A 70 11.30 8.26 -11.77
CA GLN A 70 10.77 7.79 -13.05
C GLN A 70 9.51 8.55 -13.53
N GLY A 71 8.97 9.48 -12.74
CA GLY A 71 7.72 10.20 -13.07
C GLY A 71 6.56 9.90 -12.12
N GLY A 72 6.83 9.30 -10.96
CA GLY A 72 5.86 9.11 -9.89
C GLY A 72 4.72 8.16 -10.26
N LEU A 73 3.51 8.50 -9.84
CA LEU A 73 2.35 7.63 -10.00
C LEU A 73 2.02 7.34 -11.46
N ASP A 74 2.08 8.34 -12.35
CA ASP A 74 1.78 8.19 -13.78
C ASP A 74 2.71 7.15 -14.43
N PHE A 75 3.99 7.16 -14.08
CA PHE A 75 4.93 6.14 -14.53
C PHE A 75 4.55 4.74 -14.00
N THR A 76 4.27 4.61 -12.70
CA THR A 76 3.99 3.30 -12.10
C THR A 76 2.66 2.69 -12.57
N THR A 77 1.62 3.51 -12.75
CA THR A 77 0.32 3.07 -13.31
C THR A 77 0.47 2.75 -14.79
N GLY A 78 1.21 3.56 -15.55
CA GLY A 78 1.53 3.27 -16.96
C GLY A 78 2.27 1.94 -17.13
N ARG A 79 3.26 1.67 -16.28
CA ARG A 79 4.02 0.41 -16.29
C ARG A 79 3.14 -0.81 -15.97
N THR A 80 2.32 -0.73 -14.92
CA THR A 80 1.41 -1.84 -14.53
C THR A 80 0.30 -2.05 -15.55
N ALA A 81 -0.22 -0.99 -16.17
CA ALA A 81 -1.15 -1.06 -17.29
C ALA A 81 -0.53 -1.75 -18.52
N ALA A 82 0.73 -1.46 -18.85
CA ALA A 82 1.42 -2.13 -19.96
C ALA A 82 1.62 -3.64 -19.68
N SER A 83 2.09 -3.99 -18.47
CA SER A 83 2.29 -5.40 -18.09
C SER A 83 0.97 -6.19 -18.07
N SER A 84 -0.08 -5.63 -17.48
CA SER A 84 -1.39 -6.30 -17.42
C SER A 84 -2.06 -6.42 -18.79
N ARG A 85 -1.94 -5.43 -19.68
CA ARG A 85 -2.40 -5.55 -21.08
C ARG A 85 -1.75 -6.72 -21.79
N ASN A 86 -0.46 -6.94 -21.59
CA ASN A 86 0.24 -8.08 -22.20
C ASN A 86 -0.29 -9.42 -21.64
N LEU A 87 -0.48 -9.52 -20.32
CA LEU A 87 -0.99 -10.73 -19.68
C LEU A 87 -2.42 -11.05 -20.11
N TYR A 88 -3.34 -10.08 -20.00
CA TYR A 88 -4.74 -10.30 -20.35
C TYR A 88 -4.93 -10.45 -21.87
N GLY A 89 -4.17 -9.71 -22.68
CA GLY A 89 -4.20 -9.85 -24.14
C GLY A 89 -3.75 -11.24 -24.60
N TRP A 90 -2.75 -11.83 -23.93
CA TRP A 90 -2.39 -13.24 -24.14
C TRP A 90 -3.52 -14.19 -23.74
N ALA A 91 -4.12 -13.99 -22.56
CA ALA A 91 -5.19 -14.85 -22.07
C ALA A 91 -6.43 -14.80 -22.97
N ASP A 92 -6.84 -13.61 -23.42
CA ASP A 92 -7.99 -13.42 -24.32
C ASP A 92 -7.74 -14.05 -25.71
N ALA A 93 -6.48 -14.15 -26.15
CA ALA A 93 -6.10 -14.83 -27.39
C ALA A 93 -5.85 -16.35 -27.24
N SER A 94 -5.84 -16.87 -26.00
CA SER A 94 -5.55 -18.26 -25.69
C SER A 94 -6.80 -19.15 -25.83
N LYS A 95 -6.59 -20.42 -26.16
CA LYS A 95 -7.67 -21.44 -26.23
C LYS A 95 -7.87 -22.21 -24.91
N TYR A 96 -6.96 -22.05 -23.96
CA TYR A 96 -6.89 -22.86 -22.73
C TYR A 96 -6.72 -22.01 -21.47
N ALA A 97 -6.70 -20.69 -21.61
CA ALA A 97 -6.55 -19.75 -20.52
C ALA A 97 -7.64 -18.68 -20.66
N THR A 98 -8.23 -18.24 -19.56
CA THR A 98 -9.24 -17.19 -19.56
C THR A 98 -9.06 -16.35 -18.30
N PRO A 99 -9.19 -15.02 -18.33
CA PRO A 99 -9.13 -14.24 -17.10
C PRO A 99 -10.24 -14.62 -16.12
N PHE A 100 -9.87 -15.06 -14.91
CA PHE A 100 -10.83 -15.37 -13.84
C PHE A 100 -11.82 -14.23 -13.58
N VAL A 101 -11.36 -12.98 -13.61
CA VAL A 101 -12.23 -11.80 -13.54
C VAL A 101 -12.83 -11.53 -14.92
N THR A 102 -14.11 -11.87 -15.08
CA THR A 102 -14.82 -11.81 -16.37
C THR A 102 -15.11 -10.38 -16.83
N ASP A 103 -15.41 -9.46 -15.91
CA ASP A 103 -15.63 -8.04 -16.20
C ASP A 103 -14.29 -7.32 -16.43
N PRO A 104 -13.96 -6.89 -17.66
CA PRO A 104 -12.67 -6.27 -17.96
C PRO A 104 -12.41 -4.99 -17.16
N ALA A 105 -13.45 -4.23 -16.79
CA ALA A 105 -13.31 -3.01 -16.00
C ALA A 105 -12.88 -3.28 -14.55
N LYS A 106 -13.04 -4.52 -14.07
CA LYS A 106 -12.65 -4.95 -12.72
C LYS A 106 -11.32 -5.69 -12.68
N ARG A 107 -10.68 -5.92 -13.83
CA ARG A 107 -9.39 -6.62 -13.92
C ARG A 107 -8.28 -5.75 -13.32
N SER A 108 -7.58 -6.29 -12.33
CA SER A 108 -6.47 -5.58 -11.67
C SER A 108 -5.27 -5.45 -12.61
N GLN A 109 -4.61 -4.29 -12.57
CA GLN A 109 -3.36 -4.05 -13.29
C GLN A 109 -2.12 -4.63 -12.58
N VAL A 110 -2.25 -5.00 -11.31
CA VAL A 110 -1.14 -5.42 -10.44
C VAL A 110 -1.22 -6.87 -9.99
N ILE A 111 -2.38 -7.51 -10.11
CA ILE A 111 -2.59 -8.93 -9.81
C ILE A 111 -3.51 -9.49 -10.91
N GLY A 112 -2.92 -10.11 -11.93
CA GLY A 112 -3.67 -10.77 -12.99
C GLY A 112 -3.93 -12.23 -12.63
N THR A 113 -5.20 -12.57 -12.42
CA THR A 113 -5.64 -13.96 -12.29
C THR A 113 -6.20 -14.42 -13.63
N ILE A 114 -5.57 -15.44 -14.20
CA ILE A 114 -6.02 -16.11 -15.42
C ILE A 114 -6.73 -17.38 -14.99
#